data_AF-A0A077PE45-F1
#
_entry.id   AF-A0A077PE45-F1
#
_cell.length_a   1.000
_cell.length_b   1.000
_cell.length_c   1.000
_cell.angle_alpha   90.00
_cell.angle_beta   90.00
_cell.angle_gamma   90.00
#
_symmetry.space_group_name_H-M   'P 1'
#
loop_
_entity.id
_entity.type
_entity.pdbx_description
1 polymer ?
#
loop_
_entity_poly.entity_id
_entity_poly.type
_entity_poly.pdbx_seq_one_letter_code
_entity_poly.pdbx_strand_id
1 'polypeptide(L)'
;MNTEAIISSLTRILERFNPHDVFLRVEADGEITLYPKILDFLAECVQKRDYSIEVLTNGTRLPACLRPGLLWVISIDGHTEKMNKARGLKQKQIDIILDHAVSLSAELQCVYHGQSIEEINDFIDTLQARGFTGRLHFLPLLATKGRPLTVHLHYEQLHKAPFLECKAFFDRWDYIYQHGRRGDFVCDQIKNGFNYYIDGENISMVKCDSYSPVPKHLEIEGLQEEQEYDHFPCGTCLSNVITEGD
;
A
#
# COMPACT_ATOMS: atom_id res chain seq x y z
N MET A 1 12.38 -6.60 -19.15
CA MET A 1 11.84 -7.33 -18.00
C MET A 1 11.38 -8.70 -18.47
N ASN A 2 11.87 -9.78 -17.86
CA ASN A 2 11.55 -11.15 -18.26
C ASN A 2 10.37 -11.67 -17.43
N THR A 3 9.16 -11.55 -17.96
CA THR A 3 7.93 -11.88 -17.24
C THR A 3 7.85 -13.36 -16.84
N GLU A 4 8.44 -14.27 -17.61
CA GLU A 4 8.43 -15.70 -17.30
C GLU A 4 9.28 -16.02 -16.06
N ALA A 5 10.46 -15.39 -15.95
CA ALA A 5 11.31 -15.51 -14.76
C ALA A 5 10.61 -14.97 -13.50
N ILE A 6 9.86 -13.87 -13.64
CA ILE A 6 9.07 -13.28 -12.56
C ILE A 6 7.93 -14.22 -12.15
N ILE A 7 7.15 -14.73 -13.10
CA ILE A 7 6.05 -15.67 -12.82
C ILE A 7 6.58 -16.93 -12.13
N SER A 8 7.72 -17.46 -12.58
CA SER A 8 8.38 -18.60 -11.94
C SER A 8 8.76 -18.30 -10.48
N SER A 9 9.29 -17.11 -10.23
CA SER A 9 9.63 -16.66 -8.87
C SER A 9 8.39 -16.47 -7.98
N LEU A 10 7.33 -15.84 -8.49
CA LEU A 10 6.06 -15.70 -7.78
C LEU A 10 5.43 -17.06 -7.48
N THR A 11 5.48 -18.01 -8.42
CA THR A 11 4.96 -19.37 -8.22
C THR A 11 5.60 -20.04 -7.02
N ARG A 12 6.94 -20.00 -6.95
CA ARG A 12 7.70 -20.56 -5.83
C ARG A 12 7.38 -19.91 -4.48
N ILE A 13 7.09 -18.61 -4.46
CA ILE A 13 6.72 -17.88 -3.25
C ILE A 13 5.34 -18.33 -2.78
N LEU A 14 4.35 -18.29 -3.69
CA LEU A 14 2.97 -18.66 -3.40
C LEU A 14 2.88 -20.08 -2.82
N GLU A 15 3.61 -21.04 -3.41
CA GLU A 15 3.63 -22.44 -2.98
C GLU A 15 4.13 -22.69 -1.55
N ARG A 16 4.70 -21.69 -0.86
CA ARG A 16 5.05 -21.77 0.56
C ARG A 16 3.84 -21.61 1.48
N PHE A 17 2.79 -20.95 1.00
CA PHE A 17 1.65 -20.58 1.83
C PHE A 17 0.44 -21.44 1.47
N ASN A 18 -0.36 -21.74 2.50
CA ASN A 18 -1.70 -22.24 2.27
C ASN A 18 -2.57 -21.06 1.79
N PRO A 19 -3.24 -21.15 0.63
CA PRO A 19 -3.97 -20.03 0.04
C PRO A 19 -5.00 -19.36 0.95
N HIS A 20 -5.60 -20.12 1.87
CA HIS A 20 -6.63 -19.64 2.80
C HIS A 20 -6.08 -18.94 4.05
N ASP A 21 -4.78 -19.10 4.33
CA ASP A 21 -4.16 -18.62 5.58
C ASP A 21 -3.39 -17.31 5.35
N VAL A 22 -3.27 -16.84 4.10
CA VAL A 22 -2.45 -15.68 3.75
C VAL A 22 -3.19 -14.69 2.86
N PHE A 23 -2.99 -13.41 3.18
CA PHE A 23 -3.36 -12.29 2.32
C PHE A 23 -2.10 -11.67 1.73
N LEU A 24 -2.03 -11.57 0.40
CA LEU A 24 -0.83 -11.15 -0.31
C LEU A 24 -1.06 -9.82 -1.03
N ARG A 25 -0.22 -8.83 -0.74
CA ARG A 25 -0.14 -7.58 -1.51
C ARG A 25 1.03 -7.65 -2.48
N VAL A 26 0.78 -7.38 -3.75
CA VAL A 26 1.80 -7.38 -4.81
C VAL A 26 1.92 -5.99 -5.40
N GLU A 27 3.16 -5.49 -5.44
CA GLU A 27 3.53 -4.23 -6.05
C GLU A 27 4.71 -4.43 -7.02
N ALA A 28 5.04 -3.40 -7.79
CA ALA A 28 6.20 -3.41 -8.68
C ALA A 28 6.92 -2.07 -8.56
N ASP A 29 8.23 -2.06 -8.87
CA ASP A 29 8.91 -0.79 -9.06
C ASP A 29 8.22 0.01 -10.17
N GLY A 30 7.75 1.21 -9.85
CA GLY A 30 6.93 2.00 -10.74
C GLY A 30 5.46 1.56 -10.76
N GLU A 31 5.06 0.75 -11.76
CA GLU A 31 3.64 0.48 -12.02
C GLU A 31 3.37 -0.94 -12.54
N ILE A 32 2.74 -1.76 -11.69
CA ILE A 32 2.46 -3.17 -12.00
C ILE A 32 1.51 -3.36 -13.19
N THR A 33 0.63 -2.39 -13.45
CA THR A 33 -0.33 -2.45 -14.56
C THR A 33 0.31 -2.33 -15.95
N LEU A 34 1.61 -2.06 -16.02
CA LEU A 34 2.40 -2.16 -17.26
C LEU A 34 2.69 -3.63 -17.65
N TYR A 35 2.40 -4.60 -16.77
CA TYR A 35 2.78 -6.00 -16.93
C TYR A 35 1.56 -6.94 -16.93
N PRO A 36 0.75 -6.95 -18.00
CA PRO A 36 -0.53 -7.68 -18.04
C PRO A 36 -0.37 -9.19 -17.78
N LYS A 37 0.70 -9.82 -18.27
CA LYS A 37 0.98 -11.24 -18.02
C LYS A 37 1.16 -11.58 -16.54
N ILE A 38 1.70 -10.65 -15.74
CA ILE A 38 1.81 -10.83 -14.29
C ILE A 38 0.41 -10.76 -13.66
N LEU A 39 -0.41 -9.79 -14.06
CA LEU A 39 -1.78 -9.66 -13.57
C LEU A 39 -2.64 -10.87 -13.95
N ASP A 40 -2.49 -11.39 -15.18
CA ASP A 40 -3.19 -12.59 -15.64
C ASP A 40 -2.84 -13.80 -14.76
N PHE A 41 -1.55 -13.99 -14.44
CA PHE A 41 -1.08 -15.05 -13.55
C PHE A 41 -1.61 -14.91 -12.12
N LEU A 42 -1.57 -13.70 -11.54
CA LEU A 42 -2.10 -13.45 -10.19
C LEU A 42 -3.61 -13.71 -10.13
N ALA A 43 -4.36 -13.26 -11.14
CA ALA A 43 -5.79 -13.50 -11.23
C ALA A 43 -6.10 -15.01 -11.36
N GLU A 44 -5.30 -15.76 -12.12
CA GLU A 44 -5.41 -17.21 -12.19
C GLU A 44 -5.17 -17.87 -10.83
N CYS A 45 -4.20 -17.38 -10.06
CA CYS A 45 -3.95 -17.88 -8.69
C CYS A 45 -5.15 -17.64 -7.78
N VAL A 46 -5.79 -16.48 -7.84
CA VAL A 46 -7.03 -16.23 -7.08
C VAL A 46 -8.14 -17.20 -7.53
N GLN A 47 -8.43 -17.24 -8.84
CA GLN A 47 -9.60 -17.96 -9.35
C GLN A 47 -9.49 -19.49 -9.25
N LYS A 48 -8.29 -20.05 -9.38
CA LYS A 48 -8.09 -21.51 -9.47
C LYS A 48 -7.46 -22.11 -8.23
N ARG A 49 -6.73 -21.31 -7.44
CA ARG A 49 -5.95 -21.77 -6.29
C ARG A 49 -6.41 -21.12 -4.98
N ASP A 50 -7.45 -20.30 -5.01
CA ASP A 50 -8.11 -19.68 -3.86
C ASP A 50 -7.20 -18.81 -2.97
N TYR A 51 -6.20 -18.15 -3.58
CA TYR A 51 -5.41 -17.13 -2.88
C TYR A 51 -6.20 -15.84 -2.74
N SER A 52 -5.98 -15.12 -1.63
CA SER A 52 -6.40 -13.72 -1.49
C SER A 52 -5.25 -12.80 -1.90
N ILE A 53 -5.37 -12.18 -3.07
CA ILE A 53 -4.31 -11.33 -3.66
C ILE A 53 -4.84 -9.92 -3.93
N GLU A 54 -4.11 -8.95 -3.43
CA GLU A 54 -4.30 -7.53 -3.64
C GLU A 54 -3.16 -6.94 -4.47
N VAL A 55 -3.49 -6.03 -5.37
CA VAL A 55 -2.54 -5.39 -6.28
C VAL A 55 -2.52 -3.88 -6.09
N LEU A 56 -1.32 -3.32 -5.89
CA LEU A 56 -1.12 -1.88 -5.76
C LEU A 56 -0.84 -1.23 -7.13
N THR A 57 -1.61 -0.21 -7.47
CA THR A 57 -1.47 0.56 -8.72
C THR A 57 -1.58 2.07 -8.48
N ASN A 58 -0.96 2.89 -9.32
CA ASN A 58 -1.19 4.33 -9.39
C ASN A 58 -2.46 4.72 -10.19
N GLY A 59 -3.17 3.72 -10.73
CA GLY A 59 -4.48 3.90 -11.38
C GLY A 59 -4.45 4.48 -12.81
N THR A 60 -3.28 4.81 -13.36
CA THR A 60 -3.17 5.46 -14.69
C THR A 60 -3.61 4.58 -15.87
N ARG A 61 -3.76 3.27 -15.65
CA ARG A 61 -4.21 2.30 -16.67
C ARG A 61 -5.64 1.79 -16.45
N LEU A 62 -6.37 2.31 -15.45
CA LEU A 62 -7.75 1.92 -15.22
C LEU A 62 -8.66 2.35 -16.39
N PRO A 63 -9.65 1.52 -16.78
CA PRO A 63 -9.96 0.18 -16.27
C PRO A 63 -9.23 -0.98 -16.97
N ALA A 64 -8.40 -0.71 -17.98
CA ALA A 64 -7.87 -1.75 -18.88
C ALA A 64 -7.01 -2.82 -18.18
N CYS A 65 -6.44 -2.49 -17.02
CA CYS A 65 -5.63 -3.41 -16.22
C CYS A 65 -6.42 -4.34 -15.29
N LEU A 66 -7.72 -4.09 -15.08
CA LEU A 66 -8.50 -4.85 -14.10
C LEU A 66 -8.57 -6.33 -14.47
N ARG A 67 -8.52 -7.20 -13.45
CA ARG A 67 -8.71 -8.65 -13.58
C ARG A 67 -9.66 -9.17 -12.52
N PRO A 68 -10.51 -10.18 -12.85
CA PRO A 68 -11.43 -10.75 -11.88
C PRO A 68 -10.70 -11.38 -10.70
N GLY A 69 -11.28 -11.26 -9.50
CA GLY A 69 -10.77 -11.86 -8.28
C GLY A 69 -9.67 -11.05 -7.57
N LEU A 70 -8.87 -10.27 -8.32
CA LEU A 70 -7.87 -9.39 -7.69
C LEU A 70 -8.55 -8.27 -6.90
N LEU A 71 -8.06 -8.07 -5.68
CA LEU A 71 -8.32 -6.88 -4.87
C LEU A 71 -7.36 -5.77 -5.30
N TRP A 72 -7.72 -4.52 -5.05
CA TRP A 72 -6.98 -3.36 -5.56
C TRP A 72 -6.70 -2.36 -4.45
N VAL A 73 -5.45 -1.90 -4.39
CA VAL A 73 -5.07 -0.65 -3.73
C VAL A 73 -4.72 0.36 -4.81
N ILE A 74 -5.35 1.53 -4.77
CA ILE A 74 -5.07 2.59 -5.72
C ILE A 74 -4.39 3.75 -5.01
N SER A 75 -3.19 4.08 -5.45
CA SER A 75 -2.37 5.13 -4.87
C SER A 75 -2.70 6.49 -5.49
N ILE A 76 -3.26 7.39 -4.68
CA ILE A 76 -3.70 8.73 -5.08
C ILE A 76 -3.58 9.69 -3.90
N ASP A 77 -3.08 10.90 -4.12
CA ASP A 77 -2.73 11.84 -3.03
C ASP A 77 -3.87 12.81 -2.65
N GLY A 78 -5.06 12.61 -3.21
CA GLY A 78 -6.24 13.46 -2.99
C GLY A 78 -7.24 13.44 -4.14
N HIS A 79 -8.26 14.30 -4.05
CA HIS A 79 -9.32 14.41 -5.08
C HIS A 79 -9.10 15.54 -6.10
N THR A 80 -8.01 16.30 -5.99
CA THR A 80 -7.73 17.42 -6.90
C THR A 80 -6.41 17.26 -7.64
N GLU A 81 -6.31 17.87 -8.84
CA GLU A 81 -5.04 17.96 -9.59
C GLU A 81 -3.92 18.60 -8.75
N LYS A 82 -4.25 19.58 -7.89
CA LYS A 82 -3.28 20.22 -6.99
C LYS A 82 -2.68 19.23 -6.01
N MET A 83 -3.50 18.42 -5.34
CA MET A 83 -3.05 17.42 -4.36
C MET A 83 -2.20 16.33 -5.03
N ASN A 84 -2.52 15.99 -6.28
CA ASN A 84 -1.84 14.95 -7.07
C ASN A 84 -0.72 15.49 -7.99
N LYS A 85 -0.26 16.73 -7.78
CA LYS A 85 0.75 17.37 -8.64
C LYS A 85 2.04 16.54 -8.74
N ALA A 86 2.47 15.90 -7.65
CA ALA A 86 3.67 15.05 -7.63
C ALA A 86 3.55 13.82 -8.54
N ARG A 87 2.32 13.33 -8.77
CA ARG A 87 2.02 12.21 -9.66
C ARG A 87 1.76 12.62 -11.10
N GLY A 88 1.60 13.91 -11.36
CA GLY A 88 1.25 14.43 -12.69
C GLY A 88 -0.15 14.04 -13.17
N LEU A 89 -1.06 13.66 -12.27
CA LEU A 89 -2.42 13.28 -12.62
C LEU A 89 -3.27 14.52 -12.93
N LYS A 90 -4.04 14.45 -14.02
CA LYS A 90 -5.06 15.45 -14.36
C LYS A 90 -6.38 15.14 -13.67
N GLN A 91 -7.21 16.17 -13.45
CA GLN A 91 -8.51 16.02 -12.79
C GLN A 91 -9.35 14.87 -13.36
N LYS A 92 -9.44 14.78 -14.70
CA LYS A 92 -10.17 13.68 -15.36
C LYS A 92 -9.65 12.28 -14.99
N GLN A 93 -8.33 12.13 -14.82
CA GLN A 93 -7.74 10.85 -14.41
C GLN A 93 -8.05 10.55 -12.95
N ILE A 94 -8.00 11.57 -12.09
CA ILE A 94 -8.36 11.47 -10.67
C ILE A 94 -9.82 11.03 -10.52
N ASP A 95 -10.73 11.65 -11.27
CA ASP A 95 -12.15 11.29 -11.23
C ASP A 95 -12.38 9.84 -11.63
N ILE A 96 -11.73 9.36 -12.70
CA ILE A 96 -11.76 7.96 -13.14
C ILE A 96 -11.23 7.02 -12.05
N ILE A 97 -10.11 7.38 -11.41
CA ILE A 97 -9.52 6.59 -10.32
C ILE A 97 -10.50 6.47 -9.16
N LEU A 98 -11.11 7.58 -8.73
CA LEU A 98 -12.05 7.58 -7.61
C LEU A 98 -13.33 6.79 -7.94
N ASP A 99 -13.85 6.90 -9.16
CA ASP A 99 -15.01 6.11 -9.61
C ASP A 99 -14.71 4.60 -9.59
N HIS A 100 -13.51 4.22 -10.02
CA HIS A 100 -13.06 2.84 -9.92
C HIS A 100 -12.82 2.39 -8.49
N ALA A 101 -12.27 3.24 -7.63
CA ALA A 101 -12.07 2.91 -6.23
C ALA A 101 -13.40 2.59 -5.52
N VAL A 102 -14.43 3.39 -5.78
CA VAL A 102 -15.79 3.16 -5.26
C VAL A 102 -16.38 1.88 -5.82
N SER A 103 -16.38 1.72 -7.16
CA SER A 103 -17.03 0.56 -7.79
C SER A 103 -16.38 -0.78 -7.43
N LEU A 104 -15.08 -0.79 -7.17
CA LEU A 104 -14.32 -1.98 -6.79
C LEU A 104 -14.27 -2.21 -5.27
N SER A 105 -14.75 -1.25 -4.46
CA SER A 105 -14.43 -1.19 -3.02
C SER A 105 -12.91 -1.29 -2.76
N ALA A 106 -12.11 -0.68 -3.63
CA ALA A 106 -10.66 -0.70 -3.54
C ALA A 106 -10.16 0.09 -2.31
N GLU A 107 -9.02 -0.28 -1.76
CA GLU A 107 -8.33 0.59 -0.80
C GLU A 107 -7.68 1.78 -1.53
N LEU A 108 -7.58 2.91 -0.85
CA LEU A 108 -6.89 4.09 -1.33
C LEU A 108 -5.65 4.35 -0.48
N GLN A 109 -4.50 4.51 -1.12
CA GLN A 109 -3.25 4.88 -0.47
C GLN A 109 -2.86 6.31 -0.84
N CYS A 110 -2.96 7.22 0.14
CA CYS A 110 -2.68 8.63 -0.02
C CYS A 110 -1.36 9.00 0.65
N VAL A 111 -0.38 9.44 -0.14
CA VAL A 111 0.84 10.01 0.44
C VAL A 111 0.53 11.43 0.91
N TYR A 112 0.58 11.62 2.22
CA TYR A 112 0.45 12.93 2.84
C TYR A 112 1.78 13.66 2.77
N HIS A 113 1.82 14.72 1.97
CA HIS A 113 3.01 15.56 1.76
C HIS A 113 2.82 16.99 2.29
N GLY A 114 1.79 17.21 3.12
CA GLY A 114 1.50 18.50 3.73
C GLY A 114 0.34 19.26 3.07
N GLN A 115 -0.59 18.54 2.43
CA GLN A 115 -1.90 19.08 2.04
C GLN A 115 -2.57 19.75 3.26
N SER A 116 -3.32 20.82 3.04
CA SER A 116 -3.98 21.51 4.14
C SER A 116 -5.09 20.64 4.75
N ILE A 117 -5.47 20.91 6.00
CA ILE A 117 -6.56 20.17 6.66
C ILE A 117 -7.86 20.32 5.88
N GLU A 118 -8.11 21.48 5.29
CA GLU A 118 -9.26 21.73 4.43
C GLU A 118 -9.21 20.81 3.20
N GLU A 119 -8.07 20.70 2.51
CA GLU A 119 -7.92 19.81 1.35
C GLU A 119 -8.13 18.32 1.69
N ILE A 120 -7.66 17.91 2.88
CA ILE A 120 -7.85 16.54 3.37
C ILE A 120 -9.30 16.28 3.75
N ASN A 121 -9.97 17.20 4.44
CA ASN A 121 -11.38 17.05 4.80
C ASN A 121 -12.28 17.09 3.58
N ASP A 122 -12.01 17.97 2.61
CA ASP A 122 -12.72 17.98 1.32
C ASP A 122 -12.55 16.65 0.57
N PHE A 123 -11.38 16.01 0.67
CA PHE A 123 -11.17 14.67 0.11
C PHE A 123 -12.01 13.60 0.82
N ILE A 124 -12.02 13.61 2.15
CA ILE A 124 -12.84 12.69 2.96
C ILE A 124 -14.32 12.86 2.60
N ASP A 125 -14.81 14.11 2.58
CA ASP A 125 -16.20 14.43 2.25
C ASP A 125 -16.55 14.00 0.82
N THR A 126 -15.62 14.17 -0.14
CA THR A 126 -15.78 13.69 -1.52
C THR A 126 -15.93 12.17 -1.59
N LEU A 127 -15.10 11.40 -0.87
CA LEU A 127 -15.19 9.95 -0.84
C LEU A 127 -16.50 9.49 -0.19
N GLN A 128 -16.89 10.13 0.91
CA GLN A 128 -18.15 9.84 1.59
C GLN A 128 -19.36 10.13 0.68
N ALA A 129 -19.36 11.27 -0.02
CA ALA A 129 -20.43 11.63 -0.96
C ALA A 129 -20.54 10.66 -2.14
N ARG A 130 -19.41 10.05 -2.55
CA ARG A 130 -19.39 9.00 -3.59
C ARG A 130 -19.76 7.61 -3.08
N GLY A 131 -20.01 7.45 -1.77
CA GLY A 131 -20.34 6.14 -1.18
C GLY A 131 -19.15 5.19 -1.10
N PHE A 132 -17.94 5.72 -0.90
CA PHE A 132 -16.73 4.92 -0.76
C PHE A 132 -16.80 4.01 0.48
N THR A 133 -16.54 2.71 0.28
CA THR A 133 -16.60 1.65 1.31
C THR A 133 -15.26 0.95 1.55
N GLY A 134 -14.24 1.23 0.73
CA GLY A 134 -12.88 0.74 0.95
C GLY A 134 -12.22 1.45 2.14
N ARG A 135 -10.92 1.23 2.34
CA ARG A 135 -10.13 1.95 3.35
C ARG A 135 -9.36 3.10 2.73
N LEU A 136 -9.22 4.21 3.46
CA LEU A 136 -8.35 5.33 3.09
C LEU A 136 -7.14 5.36 4.03
N HIS A 137 -5.99 4.99 3.48
CA HIS A 137 -4.72 4.99 4.19
C HIS A 137 -3.95 6.28 3.90
N PHE A 138 -3.81 7.14 4.91
CA PHE A 138 -2.86 8.25 4.87
C PHE A 138 -1.48 7.74 5.26
N LEU A 139 -0.54 7.82 4.34
CA LEU A 139 0.85 7.51 4.60
C LEU A 139 1.64 8.81 4.78
N PRO A 140 2.37 8.98 5.89
CA PRO A 140 3.30 10.11 5.99
C PRO A 140 4.31 10.04 4.83
N LEU A 141 4.64 11.18 4.23
CA LEU A 141 5.85 11.26 3.42
C LEU A 141 7.05 10.95 4.32
N LEU A 142 7.49 9.71 4.23
CA LEU A 142 8.53 9.22 5.09
C LEU A 142 9.83 9.95 4.83
N ALA A 143 10.58 10.08 5.90
CA ALA A 143 11.88 10.66 5.88
C ALA A 143 12.88 9.72 5.23
N THR A 144 13.03 9.85 3.92
CA THR A 144 14.04 9.14 3.17
C THR A 144 15.44 9.43 3.75
N LYS A 145 16.28 8.39 3.84
CA LYS A 145 17.67 8.48 4.30
C LYS A 145 17.85 8.98 5.75
N GLY A 146 16.96 8.54 6.66
CA GLY A 146 17.13 8.79 8.10
C GLY A 146 16.88 10.24 8.54
N ARG A 147 16.15 11.01 7.71
CA ARG A 147 15.71 12.35 8.10
C ARG A 147 14.59 12.23 9.16
N PRO A 148 14.22 13.30 9.87
CA PRO A 148 12.99 13.32 10.65
C PRO A 148 11.77 13.43 9.74
N LEU A 149 10.63 12.92 10.22
CA LEU A 149 9.35 13.15 9.56
C LEU A 149 9.04 14.65 9.56
N THR A 150 8.67 15.21 8.40
CA THR A 150 8.45 16.66 8.25
C THR A 150 6.99 17.06 8.21
N VAL A 151 6.08 16.08 8.15
CA VAL A 151 4.64 16.29 8.00
C VAL A 151 3.88 15.62 9.14
N HIS A 152 2.82 16.29 9.59
CA HIS A 152 2.03 15.88 10.74
C HIS A 152 0.56 16.05 10.44
N LEU A 153 -0.22 14.98 10.62
CA LEU A 153 -1.66 14.96 10.41
C LEU A 153 -2.36 14.53 11.70
N HIS A 154 -3.08 15.45 12.34
CA HIS A 154 -3.76 15.16 13.60
C HIS A 154 -5.15 14.58 13.37
N TYR A 155 -5.45 13.45 14.01
CA TYR A 155 -6.75 12.80 13.91
C TYR A 155 -7.92 13.74 14.24
N GLU A 156 -7.78 14.58 15.26
CA GLU A 156 -8.86 15.46 15.73
C GLU A 156 -9.25 16.57 14.76
N GLN A 157 -8.40 16.84 13.76
CA GLN A 157 -8.68 17.82 12.72
C GLN A 157 -9.45 17.20 11.54
N LEU A 158 -9.56 15.88 11.49
CA LEU A 158 -10.19 15.15 10.39
C LEU A 158 -11.69 15.02 10.58
N HIS A 159 -12.44 15.22 9.50
CA HIS A 159 -13.82 14.76 9.41
C HIS A 159 -13.86 13.24 9.59
N LYS A 160 -14.68 12.76 10.53
CA LYS A 160 -14.70 11.34 10.88
C LYS A 160 -15.51 10.57 9.84
N ALA A 161 -14.91 9.53 9.28
CA ALA A 161 -15.55 8.64 8.33
C ALA A 161 -15.17 7.17 8.62
N PRO A 162 -16.03 6.20 8.30
CA PRO A 162 -15.82 4.78 8.64
C PRO A 162 -14.65 4.12 7.90
N PHE A 163 -14.22 4.73 6.79
CA PHE A 163 -13.09 4.25 6.00
C PHE A 163 -11.72 4.78 6.48
N LEU A 164 -11.70 5.65 7.50
CA LEU A 164 -10.46 6.15 8.08
C LEU A 164 -9.88 5.17 9.09
N GLU A 165 -8.56 5.21 9.23
CA GLU A 165 -7.87 4.53 10.32
C GLU A 165 -8.31 5.04 11.70
N CYS A 166 -8.14 4.18 12.70
CA CYS A 166 -8.49 4.51 14.07
C CYS A 166 -7.51 5.55 14.68
N LYS A 167 -7.92 6.21 15.76
CA LYS A 167 -7.09 7.21 16.46
C LYS A 167 -5.69 6.69 16.83
N ALA A 168 -5.58 5.42 17.20
CA ALA A 168 -4.30 4.80 17.58
C ALA A 168 -3.27 4.80 16.43
N PHE A 169 -3.69 4.80 15.17
CA PHE A 169 -2.80 5.00 14.02
C PHE A 169 -2.15 6.38 14.06
N PHE A 170 -2.96 7.42 14.21
CA PHE A 170 -2.49 8.81 14.26
C PHE A 170 -1.69 9.12 15.52
N ASP A 171 -2.04 8.54 16.67
CA ASP A 171 -1.25 8.70 17.91
C ASP A 171 0.18 8.15 17.75
N ARG A 172 0.35 7.06 17.00
CA ARG A 172 1.69 6.54 16.66
C ARG A 172 2.43 7.49 15.69
N TRP A 173 1.73 8.11 14.74
CA TRP A 173 2.31 9.13 13.86
C TRP A 173 2.79 10.32 14.68
N ASP A 174 1.93 10.88 15.54
CA ASP A 174 2.24 11.98 16.46
C ASP A 174 3.51 11.69 17.27
N TYR A 175 3.63 10.47 17.81
CA TYR A 175 4.82 10.06 18.53
C TYR A 175 6.09 10.12 17.66
N ILE A 176 6.04 9.57 16.44
CA ILE A 176 7.20 9.57 15.53
C ILE A 176 7.58 10.99 15.15
N TYR A 177 6.60 11.85 14.88
CA TYR A 177 6.84 13.25 14.54
C TYR A 177 7.54 14.00 15.68
N GLN A 178 7.06 13.83 16.92
CA GLN A 178 7.60 14.51 18.09
C GLN A 178 8.99 14.02 18.50
N HIS A 179 9.26 12.73 18.37
CA HIS A 179 10.48 12.10 18.91
C HIS A 179 11.54 11.82 17.83
N GLY A 180 11.19 11.97 16.55
CA GLY A 180 12.07 11.65 15.42
C GLY A 180 12.41 10.16 15.30
N ARG A 181 11.78 9.31 16.12
CA ARG A 181 12.02 7.87 16.19
C ARG A 181 10.76 7.13 16.57
N ARG A 182 10.82 5.84 16.35
CA ARG A 182 9.77 4.88 16.69
C ARG A 182 9.86 4.58 18.19
N GLY A 183 8.72 4.44 18.84
CA GLY A 183 8.65 4.07 20.26
C GLY A 183 8.76 2.55 20.43
N ASP A 184 8.07 2.00 21.42
CA ASP A 184 8.09 0.57 21.72
C ASP A 184 7.08 -0.26 20.91
N PHE A 185 6.59 0.27 19.78
CA PHE A 185 5.62 -0.43 18.94
C PHE A 185 6.26 -1.01 17.68
N VAL A 186 5.94 -2.27 17.40
CA VAL A 186 6.29 -2.95 16.16
C VAL A 186 5.28 -2.56 15.07
N CYS A 187 5.78 -2.32 13.86
CA CYS A 187 4.96 -1.98 12.70
C CYS A 187 4.08 -3.15 12.26
N ASP A 188 2.84 -2.85 11.88
CA ASP A 188 1.89 -3.90 11.51
C ASP A 188 2.26 -4.54 10.17
N GLN A 189 2.93 -3.82 9.26
CA GLN A 189 3.53 -4.43 8.06
C GLN A 189 4.67 -5.41 8.42
N ILE A 190 5.47 -5.13 9.47
CA ILE A 190 6.49 -6.08 9.91
C ILE A 190 5.84 -7.35 10.47
N LYS A 191 4.79 -7.18 11.29
CA LYS A 191 4.06 -8.29 11.91
C LYS A 191 3.31 -9.15 10.88
N ASN A 192 2.62 -8.51 9.93
CA ASN A 192 1.54 -9.15 9.16
C ASN A 192 1.74 -9.09 7.64
N GLY A 193 2.75 -8.36 7.16
CA GLY A 193 2.92 -8.06 5.75
C GLY A 193 4.23 -8.57 5.16
N PHE A 194 4.17 -8.80 3.86
CA PHE A 194 5.33 -8.95 2.99
C PHE A 194 5.04 -8.16 1.72
N ASN A 195 5.95 -7.25 1.37
CA ASN A 195 5.93 -6.63 0.04
C ASN A 195 6.89 -7.40 -0.86
N TYR A 196 6.52 -7.53 -2.12
CA TYR A 196 7.35 -8.16 -3.13
C TYR A 196 7.70 -7.08 -4.16
N TYR A 197 9.00 -6.88 -4.35
CA TYR A 197 9.52 -5.91 -5.30
C TYR A 197 10.11 -6.65 -6.49
N ILE A 198 9.75 -6.19 -7.68
CA ILE A 198 10.25 -6.74 -8.94
C ILE A 198 11.23 -5.72 -9.54
N ASP A 199 12.51 -6.06 -9.57
CA ASP A 199 13.57 -5.30 -10.23
C ASP A 199 14.24 -6.13 -11.33
N GLY A 200 14.00 -5.76 -12.58
CA GLY A 200 14.55 -6.45 -13.74
C GLY A 200 14.06 -7.90 -13.87
N GLU A 201 14.87 -8.86 -13.43
CA GLU A 201 14.54 -10.29 -13.37
C GLU A 201 14.49 -10.83 -11.92
N ASN A 202 14.87 -10.00 -10.94
CA ASN A 202 14.91 -10.37 -9.54
C ASN A 202 13.59 -10.00 -8.86
N ILE A 203 13.06 -10.93 -8.06
CA ILE A 203 12.02 -10.61 -7.09
C ILE A 203 12.66 -10.63 -5.72
N SER A 204 12.69 -9.48 -5.05
CA SER A 204 13.07 -9.37 -3.65
C SER A 204 11.82 -9.32 -2.78
N MET A 205 11.89 -9.99 -1.64
CA MET A 205 10.91 -9.83 -0.58
C MET A 205 11.43 -8.76 0.36
N VAL A 206 10.60 -7.78 0.68
CA VAL A 206 10.97 -6.69 1.57
C VAL A 206 9.87 -6.55 2.61
N LYS A 207 10.25 -6.58 3.89
CA LYS A 207 9.32 -6.30 4.99
C LYS A 207 8.87 -4.84 4.98
N CYS A 208 9.72 -3.92 4.53
CA CYS A 208 9.38 -2.50 4.39
C CYS A 208 10.27 -1.78 3.37
N ASP A 209 9.67 -1.26 2.30
CA ASP A 209 10.29 -0.47 1.21
C ASP A 209 10.46 1.03 1.57
N SER A 210 9.89 1.43 2.70
CA SER A 210 9.93 2.77 3.30
C SER A 210 11.35 3.28 3.59
N TYR A 211 12.34 2.39 3.58
CA TYR A 211 13.73 2.77 3.59
C TYR A 211 14.25 2.87 2.16
N SER A 212 14.72 4.05 1.76
CA SER A 212 15.37 4.24 0.46
C SER A 212 16.80 4.79 0.62
N PRO A 213 17.85 4.09 0.12
CA PRO A 213 17.78 2.73 -0.41
C PRO A 213 17.32 1.75 0.69
N VAL A 214 16.66 0.66 0.32
CA VAL A 214 16.34 -0.39 1.28
C VAL A 214 17.69 -0.89 1.79
N PRO A 215 17.97 -0.83 3.10
CA PRO A 215 19.21 -1.35 3.64
C PRO A 215 19.37 -2.79 3.17
N LYS A 216 20.54 -3.19 2.69
CA LYS A 216 20.77 -4.54 2.16
C LYS A 216 20.39 -5.69 3.11
N HIS A 217 20.32 -5.42 4.42
CA HIS A 217 19.86 -6.38 5.43
C HIS A 217 18.33 -6.49 5.54
N LEU A 218 17.59 -5.58 4.89
CA LEU A 218 16.13 -5.60 4.72
C LEU A 218 15.72 -6.06 3.31
N GLU A 219 16.64 -6.01 2.34
CA GLU A 219 16.48 -6.62 1.02
C GLU A 219 16.73 -8.12 1.14
N ILE A 220 15.68 -8.93 0.98
CA ILE A 220 15.82 -10.38 0.96
C ILE A 220 15.88 -10.81 -0.51
N GLU A 221 17.10 -11.09 -0.98
CA GLU A 221 17.34 -11.74 -2.27
C GLU A 221 16.93 -13.23 -2.15
N GLY A 222 15.68 -13.54 -2.52
CA GLY A 222 15.17 -14.91 -2.55
C GLY A 222 14.40 -15.37 -1.30
N LEU A 223 14.35 -16.68 -1.09
CA LEU A 223 13.52 -17.34 -0.06
C LEU A 223 14.37 -17.58 1.20
N GLN A 224 14.20 -16.77 2.25
CA GLN A 224 14.84 -16.98 3.57
C GLN A 224 13.82 -17.40 4.65
N GLU A 225 14.33 -17.92 5.78
CA GLU A 225 13.54 -18.43 6.92
C GLU A 225 12.99 -17.29 7.80
N GLU A 226 11.76 -17.49 8.30
CA GLU A 226 10.89 -16.41 8.77
C GLU A 226 11.17 -15.90 10.20
N GLN A 227 12.08 -16.54 10.93
CA GLN A 227 12.26 -16.32 12.38
C GLN A 227 13.19 -15.16 12.75
N GLU A 228 13.82 -14.48 11.77
CA GLU A 228 14.80 -13.40 12.05
C GLU A 228 14.17 -11.99 12.22
N TYR A 229 12.84 -11.87 12.31
CA TYR A 229 12.14 -10.63 11.94
C TYR A 229 11.56 -9.77 13.09
N ASP A 230 11.76 -10.15 14.36
CA ASP A 230 11.15 -9.49 15.54
C ASP A 230 11.78 -8.15 15.95
N HIS A 231 12.89 -7.74 15.33
CA HIS A 231 13.73 -6.64 15.86
C HIS A 231 14.01 -5.50 14.87
N PHE A 232 13.20 -5.35 13.82
CA PHE A 232 13.42 -4.30 12.81
C PHE A 232 13.07 -2.89 13.31
N PRO A 233 13.93 -1.88 13.09
CA PRO A 233 13.78 -0.56 13.72
C PRO A 233 12.75 0.35 13.00
N CYS A 234 11.45 -0.03 12.91
CA CYS A 234 10.59 0.50 11.83
C CYS A 234 9.02 0.76 11.94
N GLY A 235 8.44 1.71 12.73
CA GLY A 235 7.29 2.69 12.57
C GLY A 235 6.03 2.60 11.67
N THR A 236 5.20 3.67 11.70
CA THR A 236 3.75 3.82 11.37
C THR A 236 3.31 3.56 9.91
N CYS A 237 3.79 2.49 9.29
CA CYS A 237 3.23 2.01 8.04
C CYS A 237 2.25 0.90 8.37
N LEU A 238 1.02 1.01 7.87
CA LEU A 238 0.08 -0.11 7.86
C LEU A 238 0.02 -0.63 6.45
N SER A 239 0.34 -1.91 6.30
CA SER A 239 -0.27 -2.74 5.29
C SER A 239 -0.63 -4.05 5.99
N ASN A 240 -1.87 -4.46 5.74
CA ASN A 240 -2.56 -5.65 6.23
C ASN A 240 -3.22 -5.58 7.63
N VAL A 241 -4.54 -5.56 7.51
CA VAL A 241 -5.61 -5.88 8.45
C VAL A 241 -5.23 -7.00 9.41
N ILE A 242 -5.18 -6.69 10.71
CA ILE A 242 -5.65 -7.67 11.71
C ILE A 242 -7.17 -7.52 11.68
N THR A 243 -7.87 -8.55 11.23
CA THR A 243 -9.28 -8.69 11.56
C THR A 243 -9.32 -9.11 13.02
N GLU A 244 -9.35 -8.13 13.93
CA GLU A 244 -9.83 -8.42 15.28
C GLU A 244 -11.35 -8.52 15.18
N GLY A 245 -11.84 -9.76 15.11
CA GLY A 245 -13.09 -10.06 15.77
C GLY A 245 -12.81 -10.03 17.26
N ASP A 246 -13.13 -8.89 17.89
CA ASP A 246 -13.67 -8.73 19.24
C ASP A 246 -14.16 -7.28 19.43
#